data_AF-A0A382JCH9-F1
#
_entry.id   AF-A0A382JCH9-F1
#
_cell.length_a   1.000
_cell.length_b   1.000
_cell.length_c   1.000
_cell.angle_alpha   90.00
_cell.angle_beta   90.00
_cell.angle_gamma   90.00
#
_symmetry.space_group_name_H-M   'P 1'
#
loop_
_entity.id
_entity.type
_entity.pdbx_description
1 polymer ?
#
loop_
_entity_poly.entity_id
_entity_poly.type
_entity_poly.pdbx_seq_one_letter_code
_entity_poly.pdbx_strand_id
1 'polypeptide(L)'
;MGSTNYFIHDTSILDKNVEIGRGTKIWHFSHIQSGAIIGENCSLGQNVNVANNVKIGHHVKIQNNVSVYEGVELEDYVFCGPSVVFTNIL
;
A
#
# COMPACT_ATOMS: atom_id res chain seq x y z
N MET A 1 -13.85 -11.90 -18.23
CA MET A 1 -13.29 -12.17 -16.90
C MET A 1 -12.04 -11.34 -16.79
N GLY A 2 -12.12 -10.17 -16.15
CA GLY A 2 -11.02 -9.20 -16.14
C GLY A 2 -9.82 -9.78 -15.40
N SER A 3 -8.68 -9.87 -16.08
CA SER A 3 -7.40 -10.16 -15.45
C SER A 3 -7.22 -9.21 -14.26
N THR A 4 -7.01 -9.75 -13.07
CA THR A 4 -6.60 -8.97 -11.91
C THR A 4 -5.34 -8.22 -12.30
N ASN A 5 -5.50 -6.91 -12.48
CA ASN A 5 -4.52 -6.06 -13.14
C ASN A 5 -3.40 -5.61 -12.19
N TYR A 6 -3.29 -6.21 -11.01
CA TYR A 6 -2.31 -5.93 -9.96
C TYR A 6 -1.70 -7.24 -9.46
N PHE A 7 -0.55 -7.16 -8.81
CA PHE A 7 0.16 -8.30 -8.23
C PHE A 7 0.13 -8.23 -6.71
N ILE A 8 -0.20 -9.34 -6.06
CA ILE A 8 -0.08 -9.52 -4.61
C ILE A 8 0.68 -10.81 -4.39
N HIS A 9 1.74 -10.75 -3.60
CA HIS A 9 2.46 -11.95 -3.18
C HIS A 9 1.61 -12.78 -2.20
N ASP A 10 1.63 -14.11 -2.33
CA ASP A 10 0.79 -15.06 -1.56
C ASP A 10 0.93 -14.95 -0.03
N THR A 11 2.04 -14.40 0.46
CA THR A 11 2.28 -14.17 1.89
C THR A 11 1.74 -12.83 2.40
N SER A 12 1.17 -12.00 1.54
CA SER A 12 0.59 -10.72 1.91
C SER A 12 -0.87 -10.92 2.31
N ILE A 13 -1.33 -10.13 3.28
CA ILE A 13 -2.69 -10.17 3.78
C ILE A 13 -3.43 -8.95 3.25
N LEU A 14 -4.59 -9.19 2.63
CA LEU A 14 -5.50 -8.17 2.15
C LEU A 14 -6.82 -8.31 2.91
N ASP A 15 -7.21 -7.27 3.63
CA ASP A 15 -8.50 -7.21 4.30
C ASP A 15 -9.64 -6.97 3.30
N LYS A 16 -10.89 -6.94 3.80
CA LYS A 16 -12.07 -6.62 2.97
C LYS A 16 -12.10 -5.15 2.60
N ASN A 17 -12.78 -4.84 1.48
CA ASN A 17 -13.02 -3.46 1.02
C ASN A 17 -11.73 -2.66 0.74
N VAL A 18 -10.69 -3.33 0.24
CA VAL A 18 -9.48 -2.65 -0.23
C VAL A 18 -9.56 -2.44 -1.72
N GLU A 19 -9.20 -1.24 -2.17
CA GLU A 19 -9.13 -0.89 -3.58
C GLU A 19 -7.66 -0.81 -4.03
N ILE A 20 -7.32 -1.55 -5.08
CA ILE A 20 -5.96 -1.60 -5.65
C ILE A 20 -6.02 -1.28 -7.13
N GLY A 21 -5.33 -0.22 -7.53
CA GLY A 21 -5.20 0.22 -8.91
C GLY A 21 -4.37 -0.75 -9.76
N ARG A 22 -4.60 -0.73 -11.08
CA ARG A 22 -3.84 -1.51 -12.06
C ARG A 22 -2.35 -1.22 -11.98
N GLY A 23 -1.53 -2.23 -12.23
CA GLY A 23 -0.08 -2.18 -12.27
C GLY A 23 0.57 -2.16 -10.88
N THR A 24 -0.23 -2.04 -9.81
CA THR A 24 0.28 -2.03 -8.44
C THR A 24 0.80 -3.40 -8.03
N LYS A 25 1.94 -3.41 -7.33
CA LYS A 25 2.61 -4.61 -6.84
C LYS A 25 2.76 -4.54 -5.33
N ILE A 26 2.30 -5.59 -4.66
CA ILE A 26 2.41 -5.76 -3.22
C ILE A 26 3.30 -6.97 -2.94
N TRP A 27 4.44 -6.74 -2.30
CA TRP A 27 5.45 -7.75 -2.01
C TRP A 27 5.22 -8.38 -0.62
N HIS A 28 6.00 -9.44 -0.37
CA HIS A 28 5.92 -10.35 0.76
C HIS A 28 5.58 -9.71 2.12
N PHE A 29 4.74 -10.41 2.88
CA PHE A 29 4.45 -10.10 4.28
C PHE A 29 3.89 -8.68 4.51
N SER A 30 3.31 -8.07 3.48
CA SER A 30 2.61 -6.81 3.62
C SER A 30 1.19 -7.05 4.12
N HIS A 31 0.66 -6.13 4.92
CA HIS A 31 -0.73 -6.15 5.37
C HIS A 31 -1.41 -4.87 4.92
N ILE A 32 -2.45 -5.01 4.08
CA ILE A 32 -3.29 -3.90 3.65
C ILE A 32 -4.63 -4.02 4.35
N GLN A 33 -4.91 -3.09 5.24
CA GLN A 33 -6.07 -3.12 6.13
C GLN A 33 -7.32 -2.52 5.44
N SER A 34 -8.46 -2.74 6.08
CA SER A 34 -9.79 -2.47 5.52
C SER A 34 -9.97 -1.01 5.09
N GLY A 35 -10.59 -0.79 3.93
CA GLY A 35 -10.90 0.56 3.43
C GLY A 35 -9.71 1.33 2.84
N ALA A 36 -8.51 0.74 2.78
CA ALA A 36 -7.39 1.36 2.12
C ALA A 36 -7.62 1.48 0.60
N ILE A 37 -7.17 2.60 0.03
CA ILE A 37 -7.23 2.89 -1.41
C ILE A 37 -5.81 3.10 -1.91
N ILE A 38 -5.37 2.26 -2.84
CA ILE A 38 -4.04 2.32 -3.45
C ILE A 38 -4.19 2.57 -4.94
N GLY A 39 -3.61 3.65 -5.45
CA GLY A 39 -3.66 4.04 -6.85
C GLY A 39 -2.91 3.07 -7.78
N GLU A 40 -2.93 3.42 -9.07
CA GLU A 40 -2.26 2.66 -10.13
C GLU A 40 -0.72 2.73 -10.06
N ASN A 41 -0.07 1.67 -10.55
CA ASN A 41 1.39 1.57 -10.73
C ASN A 41 2.22 1.83 -9.46
N CYS A 42 1.68 1.48 -8.29
CA CYS A 42 2.39 1.56 -7.03
C CYS A 42 3.28 0.33 -6.79
N SER A 43 4.27 0.47 -5.92
CA SER A 43 5.09 -0.66 -5.47
C SER A 43 5.25 -0.60 -3.95
N LEU A 44 4.70 -1.60 -3.26
CA LEU A 44 4.79 -1.77 -1.80
C LEU A 44 5.76 -2.91 -1.50
N GLY A 45 6.90 -2.57 -0.92
CA GLY A 45 7.98 -3.48 -0.55
C GLY A 45 7.59 -4.55 0.48
N GLN A 46 8.57 -5.31 0.94
CA GLN A 46 8.36 -6.32 1.97
C GLN A 46 7.97 -5.69 3.30
N ASN A 47 7.05 -6.33 4.03
CA ASN A 47 6.66 -5.93 5.38
C ASN A 47 6.16 -4.47 5.44
N VAL A 48 5.39 -4.07 4.41
CA VAL A 48 4.69 -2.79 4.41
C VAL A 48 3.34 -2.97 5.11
N ASN A 49 3.03 -2.09 6.05
CA ASN A 49 1.71 -2.02 6.67
C ASN A 49 0.96 -0.78 6.16
N VAL A 50 -0.20 -0.99 5.56
CA VAL A 50 -1.13 0.10 5.17
C VAL A 50 -2.34 -0.01 6.07
N ALA A 51 -2.50 0.98 6.96
CA ALA A 51 -3.57 0.98 7.95
C ALA A 51 -4.95 1.25 7.34
N ASN A 52 -5.99 1.13 8.16
CA ASN A 52 -7.37 1.36 7.74
C ASN A 52 -7.53 2.74 7.09
N ASN A 53 -8.37 2.81 6.05
CA ASN A 53 -8.79 4.06 5.39
C ASN A 53 -7.64 4.93 4.83
N VAL A 54 -6.42 4.40 4.72
CA VAL A 54 -5.28 5.12 4.15
C VAL A 54 -5.48 5.32 2.64
N LYS A 55 -5.09 6.50 2.16
CA LYS A 55 -5.10 6.85 0.73
C LYS A 55 -3.68 6.98 0.19
N ILE A 56 -3.41 6.23 -0.86
CA ILE A 56 -2.15 6.24 -1.60
C ILE A 56 -2.48 6.56 -3.06
N GLY A 57 -1.86 7.60 -3.60
CA GLY A 57 -2.01 8.06 -4.98
C GLY A 57 -1.40 7.10 -6.00
N HIS A 58 -1.13 7.62 -7.19
CA HIS A 58 -0.58 6.89 -8.32
C HIS A 58 0.95 6.93 -8.34
N HIS A 59 1.58 5.89 -8.90
CA HIS A 59 3.04 5.82 -9.07
C HIS A 59 3.86 5.94 -7.76
N VAL A 60 3.24 5.66 -6.61
CA VAL A 60 3.89 5.73 -5.30
C VAL A 60 4.80 4.52 -5.09
N LYS A 61 5.99 4.76 -4.54
CA LYS A 61 6.96 3.71 -4.20
C LYS A 61 7.21 3.69 -2.71
N ILE A 62 6.80 2.62 -2.07
CA ILE A 62 6.99 2.37 -0.64
C ILE A 62 8.00 1.23 -0.50
N GLN A 63 9.18 1.53 0.02
CA GLN A 63 10.21 0.53 0.25
C GLN A 63 9.91 -0.30 1.51
N ASN A 64 10.76 -1.29 1.77
CA ASN A 64 10.55 -2.27 2.83
C ASN A 64 10.41 -1.64 4.23
N ASN A 65 9.63 -2.30 5.09
CA ASN A 65 9.45 -1.96 6.51
C ASN A 65 8.84 -0.57 6.77
N VAL A 66 8.03 -0.05 5.85
CA VAL A 66 7.32 1.22 6.05
C VAL A 66 5.90 0.94 6.55
N SER A 67 5.49 1.63 7.60
CA SER A 67 4.12 1.62 8.10
C SER A 67 3.45 2.95 7.79
N VAL A 68 2.40 2.90 6.97
CA VAL A 68 1.53 4.04 6.64
C VAL A 68 0.32 3.96 7.54
N TYR A 69 0.31 4.75 8.61
CA TYR A 69 -0.73 4.71 9.63
C TYR A 69 -1.99 5.47 9.22
N GLU A 70 -3.10 5.20 9.91
CA GLU A 70 -4.39 5.85 9.64
C GLU A 70 -4.25 7.38 9.75
N GLY A 71 -4.87 8.12 8.83
CA GLY A 71 -4.73 9.57 8.70
C GLY A 71 -3.51 10.03 7.90
N VAL A 72 -2.59 9.14 7.50
CA VAL A 72 -1.54 9.46 6.53
C VAL A 72 -2.10 9.35 5.11
N GLU A 73 -1.83 10.36 4.29
CA GLU A 73 -2.15 10.39 2.86
C GLU A 73 -0.86 10.59 2.06
N LEU A 74 -0.66 9.75 1.05
CA LEU A 74 0.50 9.84 0.15
C LEU A 74 -0.01 10.22 -1.24
N GLU A 75 0.41 11.37 -1.75
CA GLU A 75 0.04 11.85 -3.10
C GLU A 75 0.83 11.13 -4.21
N ASP A 76 0.49 11.45 -5.46
CA ASP A 76 1.10 10.88 -6.64
C ASP A 76 2.63 11.05 -6.66
N TYR A 77 3.33 10.05 -7.18
CA TYR A 77 4.80 10.03 -7.35
C TYR A 77 5.63 10.13 -6.06
N VAL A 78 5.01 10.03 -4.87
CA VAL A 78 5.74 9.99 -3.59
C VAL A 78 6.68 8.78 -3.53
N PHE A 79 7.87 9.00 -2.96
CA PHE A 79 8.84 7.95 -2.67
C PHE A 79 9.10 7.87 -1.17
N CYS A 80 8.71 6.75 -0.55
CA CYS A 80 9.06 6.43 0.83
C CYS A 80 10.26 5.47 0.83
N GLY A 81 11.41 5.98 1.28
CA GLY A 81 12.64 5.18 1.40
C GLY A 81 12.52 4.02 2.39
N PRO A 82 13.52 3.11 2.42
CA PRO A 82 13.49 1.95 3.31
C PRO A 82 13.37 2.36 4.78
N SER A 83 12.45 1.73 5.50
CA SER A 83 12.25 1.94 6.94
C SER A 83 11.90 3.37 7.35
N VAL A 84 11.33 4.19 6.46
CA VAL A 84 10.70 5.46 6.85
C VAL A 84 9.55 5.17 7.83
N VAL A 85 9.47 5.99 8.87
CA VAL A 85 8.44 5.87 9.91
C VAL A 85 7.51 7.09 9.82
N PHE A 86 6.26 6.85 9.44
CA PHE A 86 5.18 7.82 9.65
C PHE A 86 4.69 7.73 11.09
N THR A 87 3.98 8.75 11.56
CA THR A 87 3.30 8.74 12.87
C THR A 87 1.92 9.35 12.73
N ASN A 88 1.04 9.04 13.66
CA ASN A 88 -0.25 9.68 13.83
C ASN A 88 -0.53 9.88 15.33
N ILE A 89 -1.44 10.81 15.66
CA ILE A 89 -1.87 11.10 17.04
C ILE A 89 -3.41 11.12 17.16
N LEU A 90 -4.09 10.42 16.24
CA LEU A 90 -5.55 10.32 16.19
C LEU A 90 -6.15 9.77 17.49
#